data_AF-A0A2I0AYV8-F1
#
_entry.id   AF-A0A2I0AYV8-F1
#
_cell.length_a   1.000
_cell.length_b   1.000
_cell.length_c   1.000
_cell.angle_alpha   90.00
_cell.angle_beta   90.00
_cell.angle_gamma   90.00
#
_symmetry.space_group_name_H-M   'P 1'
#
loop_
_entity.id
_entity.type
_entity.pdbx_description
1 polymer ?
#
loop_
_entity_poly.entity_id
_entity_poly.type
_entity_poly.pdbx_seq_one_letter_code
_entity_poly.pdbx_strand_id
1 'polypeptide(L)'
;MTMIEDEDETQNGPSNLRASRKSRDPNFSNEEKDVLILLITEKHNNGDVVNGNPTPLAWIEITKTYNSQVGTKKIVQQLKNAWKTLKKEYRKYHELIGRSGWG
;
A
#
# COMPACT_ATOMS: atom_id res chain seq x y z
N MET A 1 21.65 -59.16 24.55
CA MET A 1 20.48 -59.66 23.82
C MET A 1 19.76 -58.45 23.25
N THR A 2 19.88 -58.28 21.93
CA THR A 2 19.03 -57.54 20.96
C THR A 2 17.59 -57.25 21.41
N MET A 3 16.83 -56.21 21.03
CA MET A 3 16.83 -55.10 20.04
C MET A 3 15.64 -54.17 20.43
N ILE A 4 15.39 -53.08 19.66
CA ILE A 4 14.12 -52.33 19.42
C ILE A 4 14.32 -50.82 19.69
N GLU A 5 14.68 -50.02 18.67
CA GLU A 5 13.86 -49.31 17.63
C GLU A 5 13.74 -47.82 18.04
N ASP A 6 14.37 -46.88 17.34
CA ASP A 6 14.03 -46.22 16.06
C ASP A 6 13.20 -44.92 16.25
N GLU A 7 13.75 -43.85 15.64
CA GLU A 7 13.15 -42.57 15.22
C GLU A 7 12.49 -41.66 16.28
N ASP A 8 12.83 -40.37 16.37
CA ASP A 8 12.45 -39.36 15.38
C ASP A 8 13.45 -38.19 15.32
N GLU A 9 14.09 -38.05 14.16
CA GLU A 9 14.91 -36.92 13.76
C GLU A 9 14.00 -35.74 13.37
N THR A 10 13.73 -34.83 14.29
CA THR A 10 13.01 -33.58 13.94
C THR A 10 13.95 -32.59 13.27
N GLN A 11 14.19 -32.79 11.97
CA GLN A 11 14.73 -31.77 11.07
C GLN A 11 13.71 -30.63 10.91
N ASN A 12 13.84 -29.56 11.68
CA ASN A 12 13.18 -28.30 11.35
C ASN A 12 14.17 -27.39 10.61
N GLY A 13 14.07 -27.44 9.28
CA GLY A 13 14.78 -26.57 8.33
C GLY A 13 14.48 -25.08 8.52
N PRO A 14 15.16 -24.22 7.73
CA PRO A 14 15.30 -22.80 8.04
C PRO A 14 13.95 -22.10 8.06
N SER A 15 13.68 -21.47 9.20
CA SER A 15 12.60 -20.52 9.44
C SER A 15 12.44 -19.58 8.25
N ASN A 16 11.46 -19.87 7.40
CA ASN A 16 11.03 -19.00 6.30
C ASN A 16 10.20 -17.85 6.87
N LEU A 17 10.79 -17.11 7.81
CA LEU A 17 10.29 -15.84 8.31
C LEU A 17 10.63 -14.73 7.32
N ARG A 18 10.30 -14.93 6.04
CA ARG A 18 9.76 -13.83 5.25
C ARG A 18 8.29 -13.69 5.61
N ALA A 19 8.07 -13.47 6.91
CA ALA A 19 6.84 -12.95 7.44
C ALA A 19 6.43 -11.82 6.51
N SER A 20 5.27 -12.02 5.89
CA SER A 20 4.55 -11.06 5.10
C SER A 20 4.60 -9.72 5.81
N ARG A 21 5.58 -8.86 5.46
CA ARG A 21 5.54 -7.43 5.77
C ARG A 21 4.53 -6.77 4.84
N LYS A 22 3.41 -7.44 4.56
CA LYS A 22 2.14 -6.75 4.37
C LYS A 22 1.75 -6.23 5.76
N SER A 23 2.50 -5.24 6.22
CA SER A 23 1.99 -4.28 7.19
C SER A 23 0.64 -3.90 6.62
N ARG A 24 -0.43 -4.41 7.24
CA ARG A 24 -1.81 -4.01 6.98
C ARG A 24 -1.73 -2.50 6.78
N ASP A 25 -2.01 -2.03 5.55
CA ASP A 25 -1.97 -0.61 5.22
C ASP A 25 -2.61 0.15 6.39
N PRO A 26 -1.96 1.18 6.92
CA PRO A 26 -2.29 1.76 8.23
C PRO A 26 -3.68 2.40 8.19
N ASN A 27 -4.71 1.59 8.41
CA ASN A 27 -6.12 1.95 8.59
C ASN A 27 -6.51 3.20 7.78
N PHE A 28 -6.43 3.10 6.45
CA PHE A 28 -7.02 4.09 5.55
C PHE A 28 -8.38 3.54 5.10
N SER A 29 -9.43 4.16 5.61
CA SER A 29 -10.80 3.94 5.15
C SER A 29 -10.97 4.35 3.69
N ASN A 30 -12.08 3.93 3.06
CA ASN A 30 -12.33 4.30 1.66
C ASN A 30 -12.56 5.81 1.54
N GLU A 31 -13.24 6.41 2.51
CA GLU A 31 -13.49 7.84 2.59
C GLU A 31 -12.18 8.63 2.69
N GLU A 32 -11.22 8.15 3.51
CA GLU A 32 -9.88 8.73 3.59
C GLU A 32 -9.09 8.61 2.27
N LYS A 33 -9.24 7.48 1.56
CA LYS A 33 -8.63 7.30 0.23
C LYS A 33 -9.23 8.26 -0.78
N ASP A 34 -10.54 8.48 -0.75
CA ASP A 34 -11.23 9.40 -1.66
C ASP A 34 -10.76 10.84 -1.44
N VAL A 35 -10.65 11.28 -0.17
CA VAL A 35 -10.06 12.59 0.16
C VAL A 35 -8.65 12.71 -0.39
N LEU A 36 -7.81 11.68 -0.21
CA LEU A 36 -6.45 11.69 -0.75
C LEU A 36 -6.42 11.80 -2.28
N ILE A 37 -7.30 11.08 -2.98
CA ILE A 37 -7.43 11.15 -4.45
C ILE A 37 -7.85 12.54 -4.89
N LEU A 38 -8.84 13.15 -4.23
CA LEU A 38 -9.32 14.50 -4.55
C LEU A 38 -8.21 15.55 -4.41
N LEU A 39 -7.47 15.52 -3.29
CA LEU A 39 -6.37 16.46 -3.04
C LEU A 39 -5.23 16.31 -4.05
N ILE A 40 -4.88 15.06 -4.42
CA ILE A 40 -3.85 14.82 -5.43
C ILE A 40 -4.32 15.28 -6.81
N THR A 41 -5.61 15.10 -7.13
CA THR A 41 -6.22 15.56 -8.38
C THR A 41 -6.17 17.08 -8.49
N GLU A 42 -6.47 17.80 -7.41
CA GLU A 42 -6.34 19.26 -7.37
C GLU A 42 -4.90 19.71 -7.64
N LYS A 43 -3.91 19.11 -6.96
CA LYS A 43 -2.50 19.42 -7.20
C LYS A 43 -2.06 19.06 -8.61
N HIS A 44 -2.60 17.99 -9.19
CA HIS A 44 -2.34 17.63 -10.58
C HIS A 44 -2.84 18.72 -11.55
N ASN A 45 -4.07 19.20 -11.34
CA ASN A 45 -4.67 20.25 -12.17
C ASN A 45 -3.90 21.58 -12.07
N ASN A 46 -3.25 21.83 -10.94
CA ASN A 46 -2.41 23.01 -10.73
C ASN A 46 -0.97 22.86 -11.25
N GLY A 47 -0.59 21.69 -11.80
CA GLY A 47 0.75 21.44 -12.32
C GLY A 47 1.78 20.96 -11.28
N ASP A 48 1.34 20.69 -10.05
CA ASP A 48 2.20 20.30 -8.93
C ASP A 48 2.44 18.78 -8.82
N VAL A 49 2.15 18.03 -9.88
CA VAL A 49 2.32 16.58 -9.96
C VAL A 49 3.20 16.23 -11.14
N VAL A 50 4.35 15.60 -10.86
CA VAL A 50 5.32 15.18 -11.87
C VAL A 50 5.40 13.66 -11.90
N ASN A 51 5.30 13.06 -13.09
CA ASN A 51 5.31 11.60 -13.27
C ASN A 51 4.29 10.87 -12.37
N GLY A 52 3.10 11.45 -12.20
CA GLY A 52 2.03 10.87 -11.36
C GLY A 52 2.35 10.85 -9.86
N ASN A 53 3.25 11.72 -9.40
CA ASN A 53 3.55 11.95 -7.99
C ASN A 53 3.55 13.46 -7.68
N PRO A 54 2.86 13.90 -6.63
CA PRO A 54 2.99 15.27 -6.13
C PRO A 54 4.45 15.63 -5.84
N THR A 55 4.82 16.89 -6.09
CA THR A 55 6.12 17.44 -5.72
C THR A 55 6.31 17.44 -4.20
N PRO A 56 7.54 17.58 -3.69
CA PRO A 56 7.78 17.65 -2.24
C PRO A 56 6.96 18.74 -1.53
N LEU A 57 6.80 19.92 -2.17
CA LEU A 57 5.98 21.01 -1.65
C LEU A 57 4.49 20.65 -1.66
N ALA A 58 4.00 20.08 -2.76
CA ALA A 58 2.62 19.62 -2.86
C ALA A 58 2.28 18.57 -1.79
N TRP A 59 3.21 17.66 -1.48
CA TRP A 59 3.01 16.70 -0.40
C TRP A 59 2.83 17.35 0.98
N ILE A 60 3.53 18.44 1.26
CA ILE A 60 3.39 19.19 2.51
C ILE A 60 1.98 19.80 2.58
N GLU A 61 1.53 20.43 1.49
CA GLU A 61 0.21 21.05 1.41
C GLU A 61 -0.93 20.02 1.46
N ILE A 62 -0.80 18.92 0.72
CA ILE A 62 -1.72 17.78 0.79
C ILE A 62 -1.81 17.28 2.22
N THR A 63 -0.68 17.09 2.91
CA THR A 63 -0.69 16.56 4.29
C THR A 63 -1.40 17.51 5.26
N LYS A 64 -1.15 18.82 5.14
CA LYS A 64 -1.84 19.83 5.95
C LYS A 64 -3.35 19.81 5.71
N THR A 65 -3.75 19.85 4.44
CA THR A 65 -5.15 19.89 4.03
C THR A 65 -5.87 18.60 4.39
N TYR A 66 -5.26 17.46 4.12
CA TYR A 66 -5.76 16.13 4.49
C TYR A 66 -6.04 16.06 5.99
N ASN A 67 -5.05 16.37 6.83
CA ASN A 67 -5.20 16.32 8.29
C ASN A 67 -6.19 17.35 8.86
N SER A 68 -6.58 18.36 8.08
CA SER A 68 -7.64 19.30 8.45
C SER A 68 -9.04 18.80 8.10
N GLN A 69 -9.15 17.95 7.07
CA GLN A 69 -10.42 17.39 6.60
C GLN A 69 -10.77 16.07 7.27
N VAL A 70 -9.76 15.25 7.59
CA VAL A 70 -9.97 13.96 8.24
C VAL A 70 -9.70 14.05 9.75
N GLY A 71 -10.40 13.23 10.53
CA GLY A 71 -10.20 13.16 11.98
C GLY A 71 -8.91 12.48 12.42
N THR A 72 -8.17 11.85 11.49
CA THR A 72 -6.93 11.13 11.80
C THR A 72 -5.71 11.89 11.30
N LYS A 73 -4.72 12.09 12.19
CA LYS A 73 -3.45 12.71 11.79
C LYS A 73 -2.57 11.67 11.12
N LYS A 74 -2.20 11.93 9.86
CA LYS A 74 -1.25 11.13 9.10
C LYS A 74 0.01 11.95 8.80
N ILE A 75 1.16 11.29 8.84
CA ILE A 75 2.42 11.87 8.37
C ILE A 75 2.54 11.73 6.85
N VAL A 76 3.33 12.59 6.22
CA VAL A 76 3.57 12.60 4.76
C VAL A 76 3.89 11.20 4.22
N GLN A 77 4.72 10.43 4.94
CA GLN A 77 5.13 9.10 4.50
C GLN A 77 3.98 8.09 4.45
N GLN A 78 3.00 8.20 5.34
CA GLN A 78 1.81 7.35 5.32
C GLN A 78 0.95 7.66 4.09
N LEU A 79 0.77 8.94 3.76
CA LEU A 79 0.02 9.36 2.57
C LEU A 79 0.72 8.94 1.27
N LYS A 80 2.05 9.05 1.21
CA LYS A 80 2.84 8.55 0.07
C LYS A 80 2.68 7.03 -0.12
N ASN A 81 2.70 6.27 0.98
CA ASN A 81 2.50 4.82 0.93
C ASN A 81 1.08 4.48 0.46
N ALA A 82 0.06 5.14 1.01
CA ALA A 82 -1.32 4.97 0.59
C ALA A 82 -1.51 5.28 -0.90
N TRP A 83 -0.93 6.38 -1.40
CA TRP A 83 -0.96 6.72 -2.82
C TRP A 83 -0.29 5.66 -3.71
N LYS A 84 0.84 5.12 -3.26
CA LYS A 84 1.52 4.02 -3.97
C LYS A 84 0.64 2.78 -4.03
N THR A 85 -0.06 2.44 -2.95
CA THR A 85 -1.02 1.33 -2.90
C THR A 85 -2.18 1.58 -3.87
N LEU A 86 -2.80 2.76 -3.84
CA LEU A 86 -3.90 3.15 -4.74
C LEU A 86 -3.51 3.02 -6.22
N LYS A 87 -2.34 3.54 -6.61
CA LYS A 87 -1.85 3.41 -7.99
C LYS A 87 -1.65 1.95 -8.39
N LYS A 88 -1.22 1.09 -7.46
CA LYS A 88 -1.06 -0.34 -7.73
C LYS A 88 -2.41 -1.04 -7.90
N GLU A 89 -3.40 -0.69 -7.08
CA GLU A 89 -4.77 -1.20 -7.20
C GLU A 89 -5.39 -0.80 -8.54
N TYR A 90 -5.24 0.47 -8.93
CA TYR A 90 -5.67 0.97 -10.25
C TYR A 90 -5.00 0.20 -11.40
N ARG A 91 -3.68 0.05 -11.39
CA ARG A 91 -2.96 -0.71 -12.42
C ARG A 91 -3.43 -2.16 -12.50
N LYS A 92 -3.60 -2.81 -11.36
CA LYS A 92 -4.11 -4.19 -11.29
C LYS A 92 -5.51 -4.29 -11.90
N TYR A 93 -6.39 -3.35 -11.58
CA TYR A 93 -7.74 -3.31 -12.17
C TYR A 93 -7.69 -3.15 -13.70
N HIS A 94 -6.86 -2.24 -14.19
CA HIS A 94 -6.67 -2.05 -15.64
C HIS A 94 -6.04 -3.26 -16.34
N GLU A 95 -5.05 -3.91 -15.72
CA GLU A 95 -4.46 -5.16 -16.22
C GLU A 95 -5.52 -6.27 -16.29
N LEU A 96 -6.38 -6.38 -15.28
CA LEU A 96 -7.46 -7.38 -15.26
C LEU A 96 -8.51 -7.12 -16.33
N ILE A 97 -8.89 -5.87 -16.58
CA ILE A 97 -9.77 -5.53 -17.71
C ILE A 97 -9.09 -5.86 -19.05
N GLY A 98 -7.81 -5.52 -19.20
CA GLY A 98 -7.07 -5.81 -20.44
C GLY A 98 -6.79 -7.30 -20.66
N ARG A 99 -6.80 -8.11 -19.59
CA ARG A 99 -6.54 -9.54 -19.61
C ARG A 99 -7.79 -10.40 -19.44
N SER A 100 -8.97 -9.80 -19.19
CA SER A 100 -10.24 -10.51 -19.27
C SER A 100 -10.57 -10.81 -20.73
N GLY A 101 -9.80 -11.73 -21.30
CA GLY A 101 -10.24 -12.57 -22.40
C GLY A 101 -11.35 -13.47 -21.87
N TRP A 102 -12.56 -12.92 -21.84
CA TRP A 102 -13.74 -13.69 -22.21
C TRP A 102 -13.73 -13.70 -23.75
N GLY A 103 -12.83 -14.50 -24.31
CA GLY A 103 -12.70 -14.77 -25.73
C GLY A 103 -12.68 -16.26 -25.94
#